data_AF-A0A357A6R1-F1
#
_entry.id   AF-A0A357A6R1-F1
#
_cell.length_a   1.000
_cell.length_b   1.000
_cell.length_c   1.000
_cell.angle_alpha   90.00
_cell.angle_beta   90.00
_cell.angle_gamma   90.00
#
_symmetry.space_group_name_H-M   'P 1'
#
loop_
_entity.id
_entity.type
_entity.pdbx_description
1 polymer ?
#
loop_
_entity_poly.entity_id
_entity_poly.type
_entity_poly.pdbx_seq_one_letter_code
_entity_poly.pdbx_strand_id
1 'polypeptide(L)'
;MLYLAQVQKEQLLGKVGLQVLAAQESETTWKLAAEEDLIPCSESDSWTQNQLVLLEVTESREILSIAEAKDWVLKLVEQYLSAGITPEFLHGEMERAEQWRQDLTLQSQEVARGKLEVEARHAQLQIVEEKLNKEKNQLEEEKQYLETQLKQLQEEKQDLEAKLQHFQEGEGCDL
;
A
#
# COMPACT_ATOMS: atom_id res chain seq x y z
N MET A 1 -15.15 -4.32 38.77
CA MET A 1 -15.47 -3.47 37.58
C MET A 1 -15.63 -2.03 38.07
N LEU A 2 -15.11 -1.06 37.32
CA LEU A 2 -15.21 0.36 37.66
C LEU A 2 -16.47 0.97 37.02
N TYR A 3 -17.18 1.81 37.78
CA TYR A 3 -18.37 2.51 37.33
C TYR A 3 -18.26 4.00 37.67
N LEU A 4 -18.80 4.84 36.80
CA LEU A 4 -19.00 6.26 37.03
C LEU A 4 -20.46 6.42 37.41
N ALA A 5 -20.71 7.03 38.55
CA ALA A 5 -22.05 7.21 39.06
C ALA A 5 -22.28 8.63 39.60
N GLN A 6 -23.56 8.98 39.69
CA GLN A 6 -24.03 10.20 40.32
C GLN A 6 -24.74 9.87 41.63
N VAL A 7 -24.42 10.61 42.67
CA VAL A 7 -25.06 10.51 43.97
C VAL A 7 -26.48 11.07 43.90
N GLN A 8 -27.48 10.23 44.20
CA GLN A 8 -28.88 10.61 44.35
C GLN A 8 -29.33 10.37 45.81
N LYS A 9 -29.62 11.44 46.55
CA LYS A 9 -30.24 11.35 47.87
C LYS A 9 -31.75 11.34 47.72
N GLU A 10 -32.39 10.27 48.17
CA GLU A 10 -33.84 10.18 48.15
C GLU A 10 -34.41 10.85 49.42
N GLN A 11 -35.17 11.93 49.24
CA GLN A 11 -35.63 12.81 50.33
C GLN A 11 -36.54 12.11 51.36
N LEU A 12 -37.14 10.97 51.01
CA LEU A 12 -38.18 10.30 51.80
C LEU A 12 -37.67 9.21 52.77
N LEU A 13 -36.49 8.64 52.53
CA LEU A 13 -35.99 7.47 53.28
C LEU A 13 -34.62 7.67 53.93
N GLY A 14 -33.95 8.81 53.69
CA GLY A 14 -32.58 9.06 54.19
C GLY A 14 -31.52 8.13 53.59
N LYS A 15 -31.89 7.33 52.59
CA LYS A 15 -30.99 6.42 51.87
C LYS A 15 -30.39 7.15 50.68
N VAL A 16 -29.11 6.91 50.43
CA VAL A 16 -28.40 7.45 49.28
C VAL A 16 -28.31 6.36 48.22
N GLY A 17 -28.85 6.64 47.04
CA GLY A 17 -28.69 5.83 45.85
C GLY A 17 -27.54 6.36 45.00
N LEU A 18 -26.88 5.48 44.26
CA LEU A 18 -25.86 5.81 43.30
C LEU A 18 -26.37 5.43 41.92
N GLN A 19 -26.68 6.42 41.10
CA GLN A 19 -27.11 6.22 39.73
C GLN A 19 -25.89 5.97 38.86
N VAL A 20 -25.76 4.78 38.31
CA VAL A 20 -24.68 4.45 37.37
C VAL A 20 -24.91 5.18 36.06
N LEU A 21 -23.89 5.91 35.60
CA LEU A 21 -23.89 6.65 34.34
C LEU A 21 -23.07 5.95 33.25
N ALA A 22 -21.96 5.31 33.65
CA ALA A 22 -21.12 4.57 32.74
C ALA A 22 -20.40 3.42 33.45
N ALA A 23 -20.10 2.36 32.71
CA ALA A 23 -19.34 1.20 33.16
C ALA A 23 -18.07 1.05 32.34
N GLN A 24 -16.97 0.74 32.99
CA GLN A 24 -15.72 0.42 32.32
C GLN A 24 -15.79 -0.99 31.71
N GLU A 25 -15.67 -1.09 30.39
CA GLU A 25 -15.59 -2.37 29.67
C GLU A 25 -14.13 -2.82 29.47
N SER A 26 -13.23 -1.86 29.28
CA SER A 26 -11.78 -2.09 29.11
C SER A 26 -10.97 -0.94 29.71
N GLU A 27 -9.65 -1.00 29.65
CA GLU A 27 -8.77 0.05 30.18
C GLU A 27 -9.10 1.46 29.66
N THR A 28 -9.49 1.58 28.39
CA THR A 28 -9.79 2.87 27.74
C THR A 28 -11.23 3.00 27.23
N THR A 29 -12.03 1.94 27.30
CA THR A 29 -13.41 1.94 26.79
C THR A 29 -14.41 1.93 27.94
N TRP A 30 -15.33 2.89 27.88
CA TRP A 30 -16.47 3.00 28.78
C TRP A 30 -17.76 2.92 27.98
N LYS A 31 -18.75 2.24 28.55
CA LYS A 31 -20.09 2.14 28.00
C LYS A 31 -21.05 2.94 28.87
N LEU A 32 -21.89 3.75 28.24
CA LEU A 32 -22.98 4.44 28.93
C LEU A 32 -23.96 3.40 29.50
N ALA A 33 -24.31 3.58 30.77
CA ALA A 33 -25.33 2.77 31.41
C ALA A 33 -26.70 3.13 30.82
N ALA A 34 -27.59 2.14 30.74
CA ALA A 34 -28.99 2.40 30.41
C ALA A 34 -29.62 3.24 31.53
N GLU A 35 -30.61 4.07 31.19
CA GLU A 35 -31.35 4.84 32.17
C GLU A 35 -31.93 3.89 33.25
N GLU A 36 -31.79 4.28 34.53
CA GLU A 36 -32.32 3.61 35.74
C GLU A 36 -31.48 2.51 36.45
N ASP A 37 -30.16 2.41 36.25
CA ASP A 37 -29.32 1.53 37.10
C ASP A 37 -28.90 2.23 38.41
N LEU A 38 -29.59 1.91 39.51
CA LEU A 38 -29.35 2.46 40.85
C LEU A 38 -28.74 1.42 41.79
N ILE A 39 -27.58 1.73 42.36
CA ILE A 39 -26.93 0.92 43.39
C ILE A 39 -27.19 1.57 44.76
N PRO A 40 -27.81 0.86 45.73
CA PRO A 40 -28.05 1.41 47.07
C PRO A 40 -26.73 1.58 47.82
N CYS A 41 -26.55 2.73 48.47
CA CYS A 41 -25.39 3.06 49.29
C CYS A 41 -25.82 3.37 50.73
N SER A 42 -25.10 2.79 51.70
CA SER A 42 -25.36 2.99 53.13
C SER A 42 -24.71 4.25 53.70
N GLU A 43 -23.80 4.91 52.98
CA GLU A 43 -23.06 6.09 53.45
C GLU A 43 -23.76 7.39 53.01
N SER A 44 -24.68 7.89 53.83
CA SER A 44 -25.53 9.03 53.45
C SER A 44 -24.92 10.41 53.64
N ASP A 45 -23.96 10.53 54.56
CA ASP A 45 -23.60 11.82 55.16
C ASP A 45 -22.33 12.44 54.55
N SER A 46 -21.48 11.63 53.90
CA SER A 46 -20.20 12.06 53.31
C SER A 46 -20.34 12.65 51.90
N TRP A 47 -21.43 12.35 51.19
CA TRP A 47 -21.59 12.71 49.78
C TRP A 47 -22.60 13.82 49.57
N THR A 48 -22.45 14.61 48.50
CA THR A 48 -23.40 15.66 48.12
C THR A 48 -24.33 15.21 47.00
N GLN A 49 -25.55 15.78 46.95
CA GLN A 49 -26.48 15.51 45.85
C GLN A 49 -25.83 15.85 44.51
N ASN A 50 -26.02 15.00 43.51
CA ASN A 50 -25.50 15.13 42.14
C ASN A 50 -23.97 15.07 42.02
N GLN A 51 -23.25 14.70 43.08
CA GLN A 51 -21.80 14.52 43.03
C GLN A 51 -21.43 13.31 42.17
N LEU A 52 -20.39 13.47 41.34
CA LEU A 52 -19.84 12.37 40.56
C LEU A 52 -18.83 11.57 41.37
N VAL A 53 -19.04 10.26 41.39
CA VAL A 53 -18.20 9.31 42.11
C VAL A 53 -17.80 8.14 41.22
N LEU A 54 -16.63 7.59 41.48
CA LEU A 54 -16.16 6.33 40.94
C LEU A 54 -16.46 5.22 41.93
N LEU A 55 -17.02 4.14 41.42
CA LEU A 55 -17.40 2.96 42.17
C LEU A 55 -16.60 1.78 41.68
N GLU A 56 -15.96 1.09 42.60
CA GLU A 56 -15.46 -0.24 42.34
C GLU A 56 -16.45 -1.25 42.89
N VAL A 57 -16.93 -2.14 42.02
CA VAL A 57 -18.00 -3.08 42.36
C VAL A 57 -17.56 -4.50 41.99
N THR A 58 -17.93 -5.48 42.81
CA THR A 58 -17.74 -6.91 42.54
C THR A 58 -18.64 -7.40 41.40
N GLU A 59 -18.42 -8.63 40.94
CA GLU A 59 -19.35 -9.32 40.03
C GLU A 59 -20.76 -9.49 40.62
N SER A 60 -20.87 -9.56 41.97
CA SER A 60 -22.13 -9.64 42.71
C SER A 60 -22.83 -8.28 42.89
N ARG A 61 -22.35 -7.21 42.27
CA ARG A 61 -22.85 -5.82 42.41
C ARG A 61 -22.72 -5.24 43.83
N GLU A 62 -21.75 -5.73 44.61
CA GLU A 62 -21.44 -5.19 45.94
C GLU A 62 -20.36 -4.11 45.83
N ILE A 63 -20.57 -2.97 46.51
CA ILE A 63 -19.65 -1.83 46.50
C ILE A 63 -18.39 -2.20 47.30
N LEU A 64 -17.24 -2.16 46.64
CA LEU A 64 -15.91 -2.33 47.26
C LEU A 64 -15.31 -0.99 47.68
N SER A 65 -15.41 0.02 46.82
CA SER A 65 -14.86 1.35 47.08
C SER A 65 -15.65 2.44 46.38
N ILE A 66 -15.68 3.63 47.00
CA ILE A 66 -16.26 4.86 46.47
C ILE A 66 -15.22 5.96 46.54
N ALA A 67 -14.96 6.64 45.42
CA ALA A 67 -14.00 7.74 45.33
C ALA A 67 -14.58 8.92 44.55
N GLU A 68 -14.07 10.13 44.78
CA GLU A 68 -14.45 11.30 43.98
C GLU A 68 -13.96 11.16 42.53
N ALA A 69 -14.82 11.46 41.57
CA ALA A 69 -14.46 11.33 40.15
C ALA A 69 -13.66 12.52 39.59
N LYS A 70 -13.47 13.61 40.36
CA LYS A 70 -12.91 14.88 39.87
C LYS A 70 -11.56 14.71 39.17
N ASP A 71 -10.57 14.15 39.86
CA ASP A 71 -9.21 14.02 39.32
C ASP A 71 -9.15 13.03 38.16
N TRP A 72 -10.01 12.01 38.19
CA TRP A 72 -10.16 11.08 37.07
C TRP A 72 -10.75 11.75 35.83
N VAL A 73 -11.78 12.59 35.98
CA VAL A 73 -12.34 13.38 34.86
C VAL A 73 -11.29 14.33 34.29
N LEU A 74 -10.52 15.02 35.14
CA LEU A 74 -9.45 15.91 34.67
C LEU A 74 -8.37 15.16 33.87
N LYS A 75 -7.98 13.96 34.32
CA LYS A 75 -7.07 13.09 33.56
C LYS A 75 -7.65 12.69 32.20
N LEU A 76 -8.94 12.38 32.13
CA LEU A 76 -9.60 12.04 30.86
C LEU A 76 -9.59 13.22 29.88
N VAL A 77 -9.88 14.42 30.38
CA VAL A 77 -9.83 15.66 29.57
C VAL A 77 -8.41 15.92 29.07
N GLU A 78 -7.42 15.79 29.95
CA GLU A 78 -6.01 15.97 29.59
C GLU A 78 -5.54 14.92 28.56
N GLN A 79 -5.91 13.65 28.74
CA GLN A 79 -5.44 12.56 27.89
C GLN A 79 -6.12 12.53 26.51
N TYR A 80 -7.42 12.84 26.42
CA TYR A 80 -8.19 12.62 25.19
C TYR A 80 -8.71 13.90 24.52
N LEU A 81 -8.91 14.98 25.27
CA LEU A 81 -9.54 16.20 24.74
C LEU A 81 -8.54 17.35 24.54
N SER A 82 -7.32 17.25 25.06
CA SER A 82 -6.27 18.28 24.91
C SER A 82 -5.71 18.40 23.49
N ALA A 83 -5.68 17.29 22.75
CA ALA A 83 -5.12 17.24 21.40
C ALA A 83 -6.04 17.85 20.33
N GLY A 84 -7.30 18.19 20.68
CA GLY A 84 -8.27 18.76 19.73
C GLY A 84 -8.68 17.79 18.61
N ILE A 85 -8.42 16.49 18.77
CA ILE A 85 -8.80 15.45 17.81
C ILE A 85 -10.29 15.20 17.97
N THR A 86 -11.09 15.74 17.05
CA THR A 86 -12.53 15.49 17.03
C THR A 86 -12.86 14.27 16.16
N PRO A 87 -14.01 13.62 16.39
CA PRO A 87 -14.47 12.54 15.51
C PRO A 87 -14.55 12.97 14.03
N GLU A 88 -14.95 14.21 13.75
CA GLU A 88 -15.03 14.77 12.40
C GLU A 88 -13.65 14.92 11.77
N PHE A 89 -12.64 15.32 12.57
CA PHE A 89 -11.26 15.38 12.11
C PHE A 89 -10.75 13.99 11.70
N LEU A 90 -10.98 12.98 12.55
CA LEU A 90 -10.59 11.59 12.24
C LEU A 90 -11.31 11.05 11.02
N HIS A 91 -12.61 11.35 10.86
CA HIS A 91 -13.36 10.95 9.68
C HIS A 91 -12.77 11.58 8.40
N GLY A 92 -12.44 12.87 8.45
CA GLY A 92 -11.80 13.57 7.34
C GLY A 92 -10.40 13.02 7.01
N GLU A 93 -9.60 12.64 8.00
CA GLU A 93 -8.32 11.94 7.77
C GLU A 93 -8.52 10.57 7.11
N MET A 94 -9.52 9.81 7.55
CA MET A 94 -9.86 8.51 6.94
C MET A 94 -10.29 8.66 5.48
N GLU A 95 -11.12 9.65 5.16
CA GLU A 95 -11.52 9.93 3.78
C GLU A 95 -10.33 10.32 2.90
N ARG A 96 -9.41 11.15 3.40
CA ARG A 96 -8.18 11.50 2.67
C ARG A 96 -7.27 10.30 2.44
N ALA A 97 -7.09 9.47 3.47
CA ALA A 97 -6.30 8.26 3.35
C ALA A 97 -6.90 7.30 2.31
N GLU A 98 -8.22 7.19 2.27
CA GLU A 98 -8.93 6.38 1.27
C GLU A 98 -8.80 6.96 -0.14
N GLN A 99 -8.91 8.28 -0.30
CA GLN A 99 -8.66 8.95 -1.58
C GLN A 99 -7.23 8.69 -2.08
N TRP A 100 -6.22 8.87 -1.22
CA TRP A 100 -4.82 8.58 -1.57
C TRP A 100 -4.60 7.11 -1.93
N ARG A 101 -5.29 6.19 -1.27
CA ARG A 101 -5.23 4.76 -1.60
C ARG A 101 -5.78 4.49 -3.01
N GLN A 102 -6.88 5.14 -3.38
CA GLN A 102 -7.48 5.02 -4.71
C GLN A 102 -6.56 5.58 -5.79
N ASP A 103 -6.02 6.79 -5.58
CA ASP A 103 -5.08 7.43 -6.50
C ASP A 103 -3.83 6.56 -6.71
N LEU A 104 -3.24 6.04 -5.63
CA LEU A 104 -2.08 5.16 -5.70
C LEU A 104 -2.38 3.87 -6.47
N THR A 105 -3.58 3.32 -6.29
CA THR A 105 -4.02 2.12 -7.01
C THR A 105 -4.11 2.40 -8.51
N LEU A 106 -4.72 3.52 -8.92
CA LEU A 106 -4.79 3.92 -10.32
C LEU A 106 -3.39 4.12 -10.92
N GLN A 107 -2.50 4.83 -10.23
CA GLN A 107 -1.12 5.01 -10.67
C GLN A 107 -0.37 3.68 -10.83
N SER A 108 -0.55 2.73 -9.92
CA SER A 108 0.08 1.41 -10.02
C SER A 108 -0.40 0.64 -11.26
N GLN A 109 -1.69 0.76 -11.61
CA GLN A 109 -2.26 0.10 -12.79
C GLN A 109 -1.74 0.72 -14.08
N GLU A 110 -1.59 2.04 -14.12
CA GLU A 110 -1.01 2.74 -15.27
C GLU A 110 0.45 2.33 -15.51
N VAL A 111 1.25 2.22 -14.44
CA VAL A 111 2.64 1.74 -14.53
C VAL A 111 2.69 0.30 -15.01
N ALA A 112 1.83 -0.58 -14.49
CA ALA A 112 1.76 -1.98 -14.94
C ALA A 112 1.40 -2.06 -16.43
N ARG A 113 0.43 -1.26 -16.89
CA ARG A 113 0.07 -1.17 -18.32
C ARG A 113 1.24 -0.67 -19.17
N GLY A 114 1.92 0.39 -18.74
CA GLY A 114 3.08 0.93 -19.44
C GLY A 114 4.21 -0.08 -19.56
N LYS A 115 4.47 -0.86 -18.50
CA LYS A 115 5.46 -1.93 -18.51
C LYS A 115 5.15 -3.01 -19.55
N LEU A 116 3.89 -3.46 -19.62
CA LEU A 116 3.45 -4.44 -20.62
C LEU A 116 3.60 -3.92 -22.05
N GLU A 117 3.29 -2.63 -22.29
CA GLU A 117 3.48 -2.03 -23.62
C GLU A 117 4.96 -1.99 -24.02
N VAL A 118 5.85 -1.62 -23.10
CA VAL A 118 7.29 -1.58 -23.34
C VAL A 118 7.83 -2.98 -23.63
N GLU A 119 7.41 -3.99 -22.86
CA GLU A 119 7.79 -5.39 -23.08
C GLU A 119 7.32 -5.88 -24.46
N ALA A 120 6.10 -5.56 -24.86
CA ALA A 120 5.57 -5.90 -26.18
C ALA A 120 6.37 -5.23 -27.32
N ARG A 121 6.74 -3.95 -27.17
CA ARG A 121 7.59 -3.25 -28.14
C ARG A 121 8.99 -3.84 -28.21
N HIS A 122 9.57 -4.22 -27.07
CA HIS A 122 10.87 -4.87 -27.02
C HIS A 122 10.85 -6.22 -27.77
N ALA A 123 9.81 -7.03 -27.59
CA ALA A 123 9.65 -8.27 -28.33
C ALA A 123 9.55 -8.04 -29.85
N GLN A 124 8.85 -6.97 -30.29
CA GLN A 124 8.79 -6.60 -31.70
C GLN A 124 10.16 -6.18 -32.24
N LEU A 125 10.94 -5.40 -31.49
CA LEU A 125 12.29 -5.00 -31.88
C LEU A 125 13.20 -6.21 -32.07
N GLN A 126 13.16 -7.18 -31.15
CA GLN A 126 13.95 -8.41 -31.28
C GLN A 126 13.65 -9.18 -32.57
N ILE A 127 12.39 -9.29 -32.97
CA ILE A 127 12.01 -9.95 -34.24
C ILE A 127 12.60 -9.20 -35.45
N VAL A 128 12.58 -7.87 -35.43
CA VAL A 128 13.13 -7.05 -36.51
C VAL A 128 14.65 -7.15 -36.54
N GLU A 129 15.32 -7.12 -35.39
CA GLU A 129 16.76 -7.30 -35.26
C GLU A 129 17.21 -8.66 -35.78
N GLU A 130 16.49 -9.74 -35.45
CA GLU A 130 16.78 -11.08 -35.97
C GLU A 130 16.64 -11.16 -37.49
N LYS A 131 15.61 -10.53 -38.07
CA LYS A 131 15.41 -10.47 -39.53
C LYS A 131 16.55 -9.71 -40.20
N LEU A 132 16.89 -8.54 -39.67
CA LEU A 132 17.98 -7.72 -40.20
C LEU A 132 19.32 -8.46 -40.14
N ASN A 133 19.58 -9.18 -39.05
CA ASN A 133 20.80 -9.97 -38.91
C ASN A 133 20.87 -11.13 -39.92
N LYS A 134 19.73 -11.80 -40.20
CA LYS A 134 19.65 -12.84 -41.23
C LYS A 134 19.91 -12.27 -42.63
N GLU A 135 19.27 -11.16 -42.98
CA GLU A 135 19.47 -10.48 -44.27
C GLU A 135 20.92 -10.04 -44.45
N LYS A 136 21.54 -9.49 -43.38
CA LYS A 136 22.95 -9.10 -43.40
C LYS A 136 23.87 -10.29 -43.66
N ASN A 137 23.64 -11.42 -42.98
CA ASN A 137 24.44 -12.63 -43.19
C ASN A 137 24.30 -13.16 -44.63
N GLN A 138 23.08 -13.16 -45.18
CA GLN A 138 22.85 -13.58 -46.57
C GLN A 138 23.59 -12.68 -47.57
N LEU A 139 23.55 -11.37 -47.38
CA LEU A 139 24.29 -10.41 -48.23
C LEU A 139 25.80 -10.63 -48.13
N GLU A 140 26.31 -10.96 -46.94
CA GLU A 140 27.73 -11.22 -46.72
C GLU A 140 28.17 -12.54 -47.40
N GLU A 141 27.34 -13.58 -47.35
CA GLU A 141 27.56 -14.84 -48.09
C GLU A 141 27.53 -14.62 -49.62
N GLU A 142 26.53 -13.89 -50.13
CA GLU A 142 26.42 -13.59 -51.56
C GLU A 142 27.62 -12.75 -52.05
N LYS A 143 28.05 -11.77 -51.26
CA LYS A 143 29.25 -10.99 -51.55
C LYS A 143 30.50 -11.87 -51.64
N GLN A 144 30.72 -12.77 -50.68
CA GLN A 144 31.86 -13.69 -50.70
C GLN A 144 31.84 -14.63 -51.91
N TYR A 145 30.65 -15.12 -52.27
CA TYR A 145 30.46 -15.94 -53.46
C TYR A 145 30.83 -15.18 -54.74
N LEU A 146 30.32 -13.95 -54.91
CA LEU A 146 30.62 -13.10 -56.05
C LEU A 146 32.11 -12.75 -56.13
N GLU A 147 32.74 -12.41 -55.01
CA GLU A 147 34.19 -12.16 -54.95
C GLU A 147 35.00 -13.38 -55.42
N THR A 148 34.57 -14.59 -55.04
CA THR A 148 35.22 -15.84 -55.48
C THR A 148 35.04 -16.08 -56.97
N GLN A 149 33.82 -15.88 -57.50
CA GLN A 149 33.53 -16.02 -58.93
C GLN A 149 34.32 -15.01 -59.78
N LEU A 150 34.40 -13.76 -59.33
CA LEU A 150 35.19 -12.73 -60.01
C LEU A 150 36.67 -13.09 -60.06
N LYS A 151 37.22 -13.65 -58.97
CA LYS A 151 38.61 -14.10 -58.93
C LYS A 151 38.87 -15.25 -59.92
N GLN A 152 37.96 -16.23 -59.98
CA GLN A 152 38.06 -17.34 -60.93
C GLN A 152 38.03 -16.85 -62.39
N LEU A 153 37.10 -15.96 -62.73
CA LEU A 153 37.02 -15.38 -64.08
C LEU A 153 38.27 -14.56 -64.44
N GLN A 154 38.87 -13.86 -63.47
CA GLN A 154 40.13 -13.15 -63.68
C GLN A 154 41.28 -14.11 -63.98
N GLU A 155 41.39 -15.21 -63.24
CA GLU A 155 42.40 -16.25 -63.45
C GLU A 155 42.22 -16.94 -64.82
N GLU A 156 41.00 -17.33 -65.18
CA GLU A 156 40.68 -17.92 -66.48
C GLU A 156 40.99 -16.97 -67.64
N LYS A 157 40.63 -15.68 -67.48
CA LYS A 157 40.94 -14.66 -68.49
C LYS A 157 42.46 -14.53 -68.70
N GLN A 158 43.25 -14.48 -67.63
CA GLN A 158 44.71 -14.41 -67.71
C GLN A 158 45.30 -15.64 -68.40
N ASP A 159 44.79 -16.83 -68.09
CA ASP A 159 45.23 -18.08 -68.74
C ASP A 159 44.90 -18.10 -70.24
N LEU A 160 43.71 -17.66 -70.63
CA LEU A 160 43.33 -17.53 -72.05
C LEU A 160 44.18 -16.51 -72.79
N GLU A 161 44.46 -15.35 -72.17
CA GLU A 161 45.35 -14.34 -72.74
C GLU A 161 46.78 -14.90 -72.94
N ALA A 162 47.31 -15.65 -71.98
CA ALA A 162 48.60 -16.33 -72.11
C ALA A 162 48.60 -17.37 -73.24
N LYS A 163 47.53 -18.17 -73.37
CA LYS A 163 47.38 -19.14 -74.46
C LYS A 163 47.30 -18.48 -75.84
N LEU A 164 46.61 -17.34 -75.95
CA LEU A 164 46.53 -16.58 -77.20
C LEU A 164 47.89 -16.00 -77.61
N GLN A 165 48.66 -15.47 -76.65
CA GLN A 165 50.04 -15.01 -76.92
C GLN A 165 50.91 -16.15 -77.45
N HIS A 166 50.87 -17.31 -76.80
CA HIS A 166 51.62 -18.50 -77.26
C HIS A 166 51.19 -19.00 -78.65
N PHE A 167 49.90 -18.93 -78.99
CA PHE A 167 49.41 -19.33 -80.31
C PHE A 167 49.87 -18.36 -81.42
N GLN A 168 49.83 -17.05 -81.14
CA GLN A 168 50.30 -16.01 -82.07
C GLN A 168 51.83 -16.08 -82.31
N GLU A 169 52.60 -16.51 -81.32
CA GLU A 169 54.05 -16.75 -81.47
C GLU A 169 54.36 -18.05 -82.25
N GLY A 170 53.47 -19.06 -82.19
CA GLY A 170 53.62 -20.34 -82.90
C GLY A 170 53.31 -20.29 -84.39
N GLU A 171 52.34 -19.47 -84.83
CA GLU A 171 51.98 -19.31 -86.25
C GLU A 171 53.01 -18.48 -87.05
N GLY A 172 53.99 -17.86 -86.39
CA GLY A 172 55.08 -17.10 -87.03
C GLY A 172 56.27 -17.94 -87.52
N CYS A 173 56.28 -19.26 -87.31
CA CYS A 173 57.42 -20.12 -87.61
C CYS A 173 57.29 -20.96 -88.90
N ASP A 174 56.17 -20.89 -89.63
CA ASP A 174 55.95 -21.64 -90.88
C ASP A 174 55.84 -20.73 -92.14
N LEU A 175 56.74 -19.76 -92.28
CA LEU A 175 57.04 -19.04 -93.54
C LEU A 175 58.55 -18.97 -93.76
#